data_AF-A0A7S2W3F0-F1
#
_entry.id   AF-A0A7S2W3F0-F1
#
_cell.length_a   1.000
_cell.length_b   1.000
_cell.length_c   1.000
_cell.angle_alpha   90.00
_cell.angle_beta   90.00
_cell.angle_gamma   90.00
#
_symmetry.space_group_name_H-M   'P 1'
#
loop_
_entity.id
_entity.type
_entity.pdbx_description
1 polymer ?
#
loop_
_entity_poly.entity_id
_entity_poly.type
_entity_poly.pdbx_seq_one_letter_code
_entity_poly.pdbx_strand_id
1 'polypeptide(L)'
;LQDDRQPTIIFDNPFGDNSSYGLLAPSGAIWIQLSVALLIQSLTCSLLAIPVYHLVVKKRGTMTSFLAGFGGIIPFALYVPFFLIKTFDIRNLAVVTGAMWGTSTVATFRCLEAMYGFSPPSVEISFGRYCLYFSLVTTELQYDPVTTHGVKTTIQSTLRKLKE
;
A
#
# COMPACT_ATOMS: atom_id res chain seq x y z
N LEU A 1 -21.67 6.91 -17.20
CA LEU A 1 -20.71 6.68 -18.29
C LEU A 1 -21.14 5.40 -18.99
N GLN A 2 -21.65 5.53 -20.21
CA GLN A 2 -21.98 4.38 -21.04
C GLN A 2 -20.65 3.79 -21.53
N ASP A 3 -20.47 2.49 -21.32
CA ASP A 3 -19.21 1.80 -21.60
C ASP A 3 -19.24 1.27 -23.03
N ASP A 4 -18.68 2.03 -23.97
CA ASP A 4 -18.71 1.71 -25.41
C ASP A 4 -17.60 0.73 -25.85
N ARG A 5 -16.92 0.09 -24.89
CA ARG A 5 -15.83 -0.84 -25.19
C ARG A 5 -16.37 -2.17 -25.73
N GLN A 6 -15.73 -2.68 -26.80
CA GLN A 6 -16.01 -4.02 -27.30
C GLN A 6 -15.16 -5.08 -26.58
N PRO A 7 -15.69 -6.29 -26.34
CA PRO A 7 -14.96 -7.38 -25.71
C PRO A 7 -13.80 -7.84 -26.59
N THR A 8 -12.61 -7.94 -26.00
CA THR A 8 -11.40 -8.39 -26.70
C THR A 8 -11.35 -9.90 -26.82
N ILE A 9 -11.86 -10.62 -25.82
CA ILE A 9 -11.93 -12.08 -25.81
C ILE A 9 -13.35 -12.46 -25.37
N ILE A 10 -14.00 -13.33 -26.13
CA ILE A 10 -15.35 -13.82 -25.82
C ILE A 10 -15.22 -15.30 -25.47
N PHE A 11 -15.85 -15.70 -24.38
CA PHE A 11 -15.94 -17.08 -23.94
C PHE A 11 -17.41 -17.50 -24.02
N ASP A 12 -17.67 -18.56 -24.77
CA ASP A 12 -19.00 -19.16 -24.82
C ASP A 12 -19.20 -20.05 -23.60
N ASN A 13 -20.36 -19.95 -22.96
CA ASN A 13 -20.68 -20.79 -21.81
C ASN A 13 -20.89 -22.24 -22.26
N PRO A 14 -20.07 -23.21 -21.78
CA PRO A 14 -20.19 -24.60 -22.18
C PRO A 14 -21.40 -25.32 -21.56
N PHE A 15 -22.10 -24.69 -20.60
CA PHE A 15 -23.22 -25.29 -19.85
C PHE A 15 -24.61 -25.03 -20.47
N GLY A 16 -24.68 -24.65 -21.74
CA GLY A 16 -25.92 -24.69 -22.54
C GLY A 16 -26.83 -23.46 -22.43
N ASP A 17 -26.45 -22.46 -21.64
CA ASP A 17 -27.09 -21.14 -21.68
C ASP A 17 -26.36 -20.29 -22.73
N ASN A 18 -27.08 -19.64 -23.66
CA ASN A 18 -26.50 -18.78 -24.72
C ASN A 18 -25.88 -17.48 -24.15
N SER A 19 -25.31 -17.53 -22.96
CA SER A 19 -24.55 -16.46 -22.33
C SER A 19 -23.10 -16.53 -22.78
N SER A 20 -22.60 -15.43 -23.33
CA SER A 20 -21.18 -15.26 -23.64
C SER A 20 -20.57 -14.24 -22.69
N TYR A 21 -19.38 -14.54 -22.18
CA TYR A 21 -18.64 -13.66 -21.28
C TYR A 21 -17.52 -12.96 -22.06
N GLY A 22 -17.50 -11.64 -22.03
CA GLY A 22 -16.51 -10.82 -22.72
C GLY A 22 -15.48 -10.24 -21.76
N LEU A 23 -14.20 -10.50 -22.00
CA LEU A 23 -13.08 -9.82 -21.34
C LEU A 23 -12.82 -8.48 -22.05
N LEU A 24 -13.14 -7.39 -21.38
CA LEU A 24 -12.96 -6.02 -21.86
C LEU A 24 -11.54 -5.53 -21.52
N ALA A 25 -10.86 -4.90 -22.47
CA ALA A 25 -9.60 -4.21 -22.20
C ALA A 25 -9.83 -3.04 -21.21
N PRO A 26 -8.90 -2.79 -20.26
CA PRO A 26 -9.03 -1.70 -19.29
C PRO A 26 -9.09 -0.34 -20.00
N SER A 27 -10.04 0.51 -19.63
CA SER A 27 -10.15 1.85 -20.20
C SER A 27 -9.03 2.75 -19.69
N GLY A 28 -8.63 3.75 -20.49
CA GLY A 28 -7.66 4.78 -20.06
C GLY A 28 -8.06 5.48 -18.75
N ALA A 29 -9.37 5.61 -18.51
CA ALA A 29 -9.91 6.20 -17.28
C ALA A 29 -9.53 5.40 -16.01
N ILE A 30 -9.39 4.07 -16.10
CA ILE A 30 -8.94 3.25 -14.97
C ILE A 30 -7.52 3.63 -14.56
N TRP A 31 -6.63 3.87 -15.52
CA TRP A 31 -5.25 4.26 -15.23
C TRP A 31 -5.15 5.63 -14.56
N ILE A 32 -5.99 6.58 -14.99
CA ILE A 32 -6.09 7.90 -14.34
C ILE A 32 -6.62 7.75 -12.91
N GLN A 33 -7.71 7.01 -12.72
CA GLN A 33 -8.28 6.74 -11.39
C GLN A 33 -7.28 6.04 -10.47
N LEU A 34 -6.54 5.06 -10.97
CA LEU A 34 -5.50 4.36 -10.23
C LEU A 34 -4.35 5.29 -9.86
N SER A 35 -3.90 6.14 -10.78
CA SER A 35 -2.81 7.09 -10.52
C SER A 35 -3.20 8.11 -9.43
N VAL A 36 -4.42 8.64 -9.49
CA VAL A 36 -4.95 9.54 -8.45
C VAL A 36 -5.09 8.81 -7.12
N ALA A 37 -5.60 7.58 -7.11
CA ALA A 37 -5.71 6.78 -5.91
C ALA A 37 -4.35 6.50 -5.26
N LEU A 38 -3.33 6.16 -6.06
CA LEU A 38 -1.96 5.95 -5.59
C LEU A 38 -1.34 7.23 -5.02
N LEU A 39 -1.59 8.40 -5.63
CA LEU A 39 -1.11 9.67 -5.09
C LEU A 39 -1.74 9.99 -3.73
N ILE A 40 -3.06 9.83 -3.60
CA ILE A 40 -3.77 10.04 -2.33
C ILE A 40 -3.27 9.05 -1.26
N GLN A 41 -3.06 7.79 -1.64
CA GLN A 41 -2.48 6.77 -0.78
C GLN A 41 -1.09 7.17 -0.29
N SER A 42 -0.17 7.54 -1.19
CA SER A 42 1.19 7.94 -0.80
C SER A 42 1.17 9.13 0.16
N LEU A 43 0.32 10.14 -0.10
CA LEU A 43 0.16 11.28 0.78
C LEU A 43 -0.35 10.87 2.17
N THR A 44 -1.37 10.01 2.22
CA THR A 44 -1.97 9.53 3.47
C THR A 44 -0.98 8.71 4.29
N CYS A 45 -0.24 7.81 3.64
CA CYS A 45 0.83 7.03 4.27
C CYS A 45 1.95 7.94 4.81
N SER A 46 2.38 8.95 4.06
CA SER A 46 3.38 9.92 4.53
C SER A 46 2.91 10.70 5.76
N LEU A 47 1.63 11.09 5.81
CA LEU A 47 1.05 11.75 6.99
C LEU A 47 0.99 10.81 8.20
N LEU A 48 0.63 9.54 7.99
CA LEU A 48 0.62 8.50 9.03
C LEU A 48 2.02 8.14 9.53
N ALA A 49 3.05 8.28 8.70
CA ALA A 49 4.43 8.00 9.09
C ALA A 49 4.93 8.94 10.21
N ILE A 50 4.42 10.18 10.28
CA ILE A 50 4.79 11.17 11.31
C ILE A 50 4.48 10.67 12.72
N PRO A 51 3.21 10.39 13.09
CA PRO A 51 2.89 9.91 14.43
C PRO A 51 3.51 8.53 14.70
N VAL A 52 3.60 7.65 13.69
CA VAL A 52 4.26 6.35 13.87
C VAL A 52 5.73 6.52 14.27
N TYR A 53 6.48 7.37 13.55
CA TYR A 53 7.89 7.59 13.85
C TYR A 53 8.10 8.20 15.25
N HIS A 54 7.32 9.24 15.59
CA HIS A 54 7.51 9.97 16.83
C HIS A 54 6.92 9.30 18.08
N LEU A 55 5.78 8.61 17.94
CA LEU A 55 5.06 8.01 19.07
C LEU A 55 5.33 6.52 19.23
N VAL A 56 5.63 5.80 18.13
CA VAL A 56 5.88 4.36 18.16
C VAL A 56 7.37 4.07 18.09
N VAL A 57 8.06 4.50 17.03
CA VAL A 57 9.48 4.14 16.81
C VAL A 57 10.38 4.72 17.91
N LYS A 58 10.27 6.02 18.21
CA LYS A 58 11.10 6.66 19.25
C LYS A 58 10.81 6.19 20.69
N LYS A 59 9.64 5.61 20.95
CA LYS A 59 9.21 5.14 22.29
C LYS A 59 8.92 3.65 22.28
N ARG A 60 9.62 2.88 21.45
CA ARG A 60 9.38 1.45 21.25
C ARG A 60 9.45 0.69 22.57
N GLY A 61 8.58 -0.32 22.71
CA GLY A 61 8.53 -1.17 23.90
C GLY A 61 7.88 -0.52 25.12
N THR A 62 7.37 0.71 25.03
CA THR A 62 6.64 1.36 26.12
C THR A 62 5.14 1.12 26.00
N MET A 63 4.42 1.08 27.12
CA MET A 63 2.95 0.99 27.10
C MET A 63 2.31 2.13 26.29
N THR A 64 2.96 3.31 26.25
CA THR A 64 2.49 4.46 25.47
C THR A 64 2.53 4.22 23.96
N SER A 65 3.53 3.50 23.43
CA SER A 65 3.58 3.18 22.00
C SER A 65 2.48 2.20 21.61
N PHE A 66 2.15 1.24 22.48
CA PHE A 66 1.05 0.30 22.25
C PHE A 66 -0.32 0.98 22.29
N LEU A 67 -0.53 1.88 23.25
CA LEU A 67 -1.77 2.65 23.33
C LEU A 67 -1.95 3.59 22.13
N ALA A 68 -0.88 4.26 21.70
CA ALA A 68 -0.92 5.12 20.52
C ALA A 68 -1.17 4.31 19.23
N GLY A 69 -0.51 3.16 19.09
CA GLY A 69 -0.66 2.26 17.94
C GLY A 69 -2.06 1.68 17.82
N PHE A 70 -2.50 0.90 18.82
CA PHE A 70 -3.81 0.24 18.79
C PHE A 70 -4.99 1.18 19.04
N GLY A 71 -4.82 2.21 19.87
CA GLY A 71 -5.91 3.11 20.25
C GLY A 71 -6.14 4.26 19.28
N GLY A 72 -5.11 4.69 18.55
CA GLY A 72 -5.18 5.85 17.66
C GLY A 72 -4.83 5.54 16.22
N ILE A 73 -3.59 5.12 15.98
CA ILE A 73 -3.01 5.04 14.64
C ILE A 73 -3.69 3.97 13.79
N ILE A 74 -3.87 2.75 14.29
CA ILE A 74 -4.51 1.66 13.54
C ILE A 74 -5.98 1.96 13.23
N PRO A 75 -6.84 2.36 14.19
CA PRO A 75 -8.21 2.76 13.90
C PRO A 75 -8.29 3.89 12.87
N PHE A 76 -7.41 4.89 12.96
CA PHE A 76 -7.36 5.99 12.01
C PHE A 76 -6.93 5.51 10.62
N ALA A 77 -5.89 4.67 10.52
CA ALA A 77 -5.42 4.08 9.27
C ALA A 77 -6.49 3.20 8.59
N LEU A 78 -7.34 2.54 9.37
CA LEU A 78 -8.50 1.80 8.85
C LEU A 78 -9.63 2.74 8.41
N TYR A 79 -9.94 3.78 9.18
CA TYR A 79 -11.09 4.66 8.93
C TYR A 79 -10.90 5.61 7.74
N VAL A 80 -9.73 6.26 7.62
CA VAL A 80 -9.44 7.26 6.59
C VAL A 80 -9.75 6.78 5.16
N PRO A 81 -9.29 5.59 4.71
CA PRO A 81 -9.58 5.13 3.36
C PRO A 81 -11.09 4.94 3.10
N PHE A 82 -11.87 4.45 4.07
CA PHE A 82 -13.33 4.37 3.92
C PHE A 82 -13.98 5.74 3.83
N PHE A 83 -13.48 6.70 4.62
CA PHE A 83 -13.94 8.09 4.53
C PHE A 83 -13.65 8.69 3.15
N LEU A 84 -12.43 8.51 2.62
CA LEU A 84 -12.04 9.00 1.30
C LEU A 84 -12.88 8.39 0.17
N ILE A 85 -13.14 7.07 0.21
CA ILE A 85 -14.00 6.41 -0.78
C ILE A 85 -15.40 7.06 -0.82
N LYS A 86 -15.97 7.32 0.36
CA LYS A 86 -17.30 7.93 0.48
C LYS A 86 -17.30 9.39 0.00
N THR A 87 -16.27 10.16 0.31
CA THR A 87 -16.17 11.57 -0.10
C THR A 87 -15.94 11.74 -1.60
N PHE A 88 -15.13 10.87 -2.21
CA PHE A 88 -14.80 10.95 -3.64
C PHE A 88 -15.76 10.17 -4.56
N ASP A 89 -16.80 9.54 -4.02
CA ASP A 89 -17.77 8.68 -4.74
C ASP A 89 -17.07 7.69 -5.70
N ILE A 90 -16.01 7.03 -5.21
CA ILE A 90 -15.23 6.09 -6.01
C ILE A 90 -16.02 4.80 -6.15
N ARG A 91 -16.64 4.60 -7.31
CA ARG A 91 -17.46 3.41 -7.61
C ARG A 91 -16.68 2.26 -8.25
N ASN A 92 -15.43 2.50 -8.63
CA ASN A 92 -14.61 1.46 -9.27
C ASN A 92 -14.12 0.46 -8.20
N LEU A 93 -14.71 -0.74 -8.22
CA LEU A 93 -14.43 -1.78 -7.24
C LEU A 93 -12.94 -2.18 -7.21
N ALA A 94 -12.25 -2.21 -8.37
CA ALA A 94 -10.83 -2.56 -8.42
C ALA A 94 -9.94 -1.49 -7.76
N VAL A 95 -10.31 -0.22 -7.90
CA VAL A 95 -9.60 0.89 -7.24
C VAL A 95 -9.88 0.88 -5.74
N VAL A 96 -11.13 0.61 -5.35
CA VAL A 96 -11.53 0.50 -3.95
C VAL A 96 -10.81 -0.66 -3.26
N THR A 97 -10.81 -1.86 -3.82
CA THR A 97 -10.16 -3.02 -3.19
C THR A 97 -8.65 -2.92 -3.25
N GLY A 98 -8.07 -2.56 -4.41
CA GLY A 98 -6.62 -2.53 -4.59
C GLY A 98 -5.94 -1.41 -3.80
N ALA A 99 -6.34 -0.16 -4.07
CA ALA A 99 -5.67 0.99 -3.48
C ALA A 99 -6.08 1.18 -2.01
N MET A 100 -7.37 1.16 -1.70
CA MET A 100 -7.82 1.61 -0.37
C MET A 100 -7.69 0.52 0.69
N TRP A 101 -8.15 -0.70 0.42
CA TRP A 101 -8.01 -1.81 1.39
C TRP A 101 -6.56 -2.27 1.52
N GLY A 102 -5.82 -2.29 0.42
CA GLY A 102 -4.38 -2.56 0.41
C GLY A 102 -3.62 -1.58 1.30
N THR A 103 -3.93 -0.28 1.22
CA THR A 103 -3.30 0.75 2.04
C THR A 103 -3.52 0.54 3.52
N SER A 104 -4.77 0.33 3.96
CA SER A 104 -5.06 0.18 5.39
C SER A 104 -4.37 -1.05 5.97
N THR A 105 -4.35 -2.14 5.20
CA THR A 105 -3.70 -3.39 5.59
C THR A 105 -2.20 -3.18 5.75
N VAL A 106 -1.55 -2.56 4.77
CA VAL A 106 -0.11 -2.28 4.83
C VAL A 106 0.22 -1.31 5.95
N ALA A 107 -0.54 -0.22 6.11
CA ALA A 107 -0.33 0.74 7.20
C ALA A 107 -0.47 0.09 8.58
N THR A 108 -1.43 -0.82 8.73
CA THR A 108 -1.62 -1.60 9.97
C THR A 108 -0.41 -2.50 10.23
N PHE A 109 0.03 -3.27 9.24
CA PHE A 109 1.21 -4.13 9.39
C PHE A 109 2.48 -3.32 9.66
N ARG A 110 2.71 -2.20 8.99
CA ARG A 110 3.84 -1.30 9.26
C ARG A 110 3.80 -0.74 10.68
N CYS A 111 2.61 -0.38 11.18
CA CYS A 111 2.45 0.05 12.56
C CYS A 111 2.79 -1.09 13.53
N LEU A 112 2.33 -2.31 13.27
CA LEU A 112 2.66 -3.48 14.09
C LEU A 112 4.16 -3.80 14.06
N GLU A 113 4.79 -3.81 12.88
CA GLU A 113 6.24 -3.98 12.73
C GLU A 113 7.00 -2.94 13.55
N ALA A 114 6.56 -1.68 13.51
CA ALA A 114 7.18 -0.60 14.27
C ALA A 114 7.02 -0.79 15.80
N MET A 115 5.86 -1.28 16.24
CA MET A 115 5.55 -1.53 17.66
C MET A 115 6.36 -2.70 18.23
N TYR A 116 6.46 -3.80 17.48
CA TYR A 116 7.17 -5.01 17.89
C TYR A 116 8.68 -4.98 17.57
N GLY A 117 9.14 -3.98 16.81
CA GLY A 117 10.56 -3.83 16.47
C GLY A 117 11.04 -4.71 15.33
N PHE A 118 10.13 -5.12 14.44
CA PHE A 118 10.47 -5.86 13.22
C PHE A 118 10.84 -4.95 12.05
N SER A 119 10.72 -3.62 12.20
CA SER A 119 11.13 -2.69 11.14
C SER A 119 12.66 -2.70 10.95
N PRO A 120 13.15 -2.65 9.70
CA PRO A 120 14.59 -2.66 9.42
C PRO A 120 15.32 -1.48 10.09
N PRO A 121 16.48 -1.69 10.74
CA PRO A 121 17.24 -0.61 11.37
C PRO A 121 17.64 0.49 10.38
N SER A 122 17.87 0.13 9.10
CA SER A 122 18.26 1.05 8.04
C SER A 122 17.24 2.15 7.75
N VAL A 123 15.95 1.89 7.99
CA VAL A 123 14.87 2.86 7.74
C VAL A 123 14.60 3.77 8.94
N GLU A 124 15.05 3.40 10.14
CA GLU A 124 14.81 4.15 11.37
C GLU A 124 15.81 5.31 11.59
N ILE A 125 16.94 5.27 10.88
CA ILE A 125 18.03 6.26 10.99
C ILE A 125 17.55 7.69 10.70
N SER A 126 16.61 7.84 9.75
CA SER A 126 16.12 9.14 9.29
C SER A 126 14.60 9.09 9.11
N PHE A 127 13.93 10.13 9.59
CA PHE A 127 12.51 10.33 9.37
C PHE A 127 12.13 10.26 7.88
N GLY A 128 12.95 10.84 6.99
CA GLY A 128 12.70 10.81 5.55
C GLY A 128 12.72 9.40 4.98
N ARG A 129 13.65 8.55 5.43
CA ARG A 129 13.71 7.14 5.03
C ARG A 129 12.53 6.35 5.57
N TYR A 130 12.14 6.63 6.81
CA TYR A 130 10.98 6.01 7.42
C TYR A 130 9.69 6.37 6.68
N CYS A 131 9.55 7.64 6.27
CA CYS A 131 8.42 8.10 5.46
C CYS A 131 8.37 7.42 4.09
N LEU A 132 9.52 7.27 3.42
CA LEU A 132 9.61 6.52 2.16
C LEU A 132 9.26 5.04 2.33
N TYR A 133 9.78 4.40 3.37
CA TYR A 133 9.48 3.00 3.70
C TYR A 133 7.99 2.77 4.03
N PHE A 134 7.37 3.73 4.71
CA PHE A 134 5.96 3.66 5.07
C PHE A 134 5.02 3.95 3.89
N SER A 135 5.45 4.78 2.93
CA SER A 135 4.67 5.14 1.74
C SER A 135 4.86 4.20 0.54
N LEU A 136 5.99 3.49 0.45
CA LEU A 136 6.30 2.57 -0.63
C LEU A 136 6.10 1.12 -0.18
N VAL A 137 5.03 0.50 -0.67
CA VAL A 137 4.69 -0.90 -0.38
C VAL A 137 5.64 -1.89 -1.07
N THR A 138 6.19 -1.52 -2.23
CA THR A 138 6.78 -2.47 -3.20
C THR A 138 8.31 -2.45 -3.31
N THR A 139 9.02 -1.55 -2.62
CA THR A 139 10.49 -1.48 -2.73
C THR A 139 11.18 -1.69 -1.39
N GLU A 140 11.79 -2.87 -1.23
CA GLU A 140 12.91 -3.02 -0.30
C GLU A 140 14.09 -2.22 -0.85
N LEU A 141 14.15 -0.95 -0.45
CA LEU A 141 15.33 -0.12 -0.68
C LEU A 141 16.43 -0.65 0.21
N GLN A 142 17.34 -1.43 -0.37
CA GLN A 142 18.61 -1.74 0.29
C GLN A 142 19.45 -0.46 0.25
N TYR A 143 19.76 0.07 1.43
CA TYR A 143 20.67 1.19 1.58
C TYR A 143 22.07 0.64 1.83
N ASP A 144 23.04 1.14 1.09
CA ASP A 144 24.45 0.84 1.37
C ASP A 144 24.82 1.43 2.75
N PRO A 145 25.34 0.61 3.69
CA PRO A 145 25.70 1.07 5.04
C PRO A 145 26.77 2.16 5.06
N VAL A 146 27.58 2.30 4.01
CA VAL A 146 28.67 3.28 3.95
C VAL A 146 28.24 4.56 3.25
N THR A 147 27.60 4.44 2.09
CA THR A 147 27.29 5.60 1.23
C THR A 147 25.88 6.15 1.45
N THR A 148 25.03 5.44 2.21
CA THR A 148 23.64 5.83 2.53
C THR A 148 22.72 6.14 1.34
N HIS A 149 23.16 5.80 0.13
CA HIS A 149 22.37 5.86 -1.10
C HIS A 149 21.56 4.57 -1.28
N GLY A 150 20.42 4.70 -1.97
CA GLY A 150 19.60 3.54 -2.34
C GLY A 150 20.29 2.72 -3.43
N VAL A 151 20.60 1.47 -3.13
CA VAL A 151 21.14 0.51 -4.09
C VAL A 151 19.97 -0.15 -4.82
N LYS A 152 20.03 -0.21 -6.15
CA LYS A 152 19.04 -0.96 -6.94
C LYS A 152 19.22 -2.45 -6.68
N THR A 153 18.32 -3.03 -5.92
CA THR A 153 18.28 -4.48 -5.70
C THR A 153 17.89 -5.18 -7.01
N THR A 154 18.80 -5.98 -7.57
CA THR A 154 18.53 -6.78 -8.78
C THR A 154 17.90 -8.10 -8.37
N ILE A 155 16.85 -8.57 -9.08
CA ILE A 155 16.08 -9.80 -8.76
C ILE A 155 16.96 -11.02 -8.46
N GLN A 156 18.11 -11.13 -9.13
CA GLN A 156 19.10 -12.19 -8.91
C GLN A 156 19.68 -12.23 -7.49
N SER A 157 19.86 -11.07 -6.85
CA SER A 157 20.38 -10.97 -5.48
C SER A 157 19.35 -11.43 -4.45
N THR A 158 18.06 -11.17 -4.69
CA THR A 158 16.97 -11.61 -3.82
C THR A 158 16.73 -13.11 -3.94
N LEU A 159 16.77 -13.64 -5.17
CA LEU A 159 16.67 -15.09 -5.41
C LEU A 159 17.81 -15.89 -4.78
N ARG A 160 19.01 -15.30 -4.66
CA ARG A 160 20.15 -15.94 -4.02
C ARG A 160 19.97 -16.04 -2.50
N LYS A 161 19.42 -15.01 -1.86
CA LYS A 161 19.12 -14.99 -0.41
C LYS A 161 17.98 -15.92 0.01
N LEU A 162 17.05 -16.23 -0.90
CA LEU A 162 15.96 -17.18 -0.65
C LEU A 162 16.36 -18.66 -0.79
N LYS A 163 17.57 -18.90 -1.30
CA LYS A 163 18.09 -20.26 -1.55
C LYS A 163 19.05 -20.74 -0.45
N GLU A 164 19.42 -19.85 0.47
CA GLU A 164 20.19 -20.09 1.70
C GLU A 164 19.24 -20.22 2.88
#